data_AF-R9N0S5-F1
#
_entry.id   AF-R9N0S5-F1
#
_cell.length_a   1.000
_cell.length_b   1.000
_cell.length_c   1.000
_cell.angle_alpha   90.00
_cell.angle_beta   90.00
_cell.angle_gamma   90.00
#
_symmetry.space_group_name_H-M   'P 1'
#
loop_
_entity.id
_entity.type
_entity.pdbx_description
1 polymer ?
#
loop_
_entity_poly.entity_id
_entity_poly.type
_entity_poly.pdbx_seq_one_letter_code
_entity_poly.pdbx_strand_id
1 'polypeptide(L)'
;MALHYIENKDEIFQKIHQTLKPDGVFLFNIEHPIFTSGVGQDWIYTNEGKPQYWLLDNYFYSEKRKTNFLGCDVTKQHHTLTQILMGLLNSGFELEVVEEAQHLHFAMKV
;
A
#
# COMPACT_ATOMS: atom_id res chain seq x y z
N MET A 1 0.04 -3.43 10.77
CA MET A 1 -1.22 -2.66 10.88
C MET A 1 -1.71 -2.36 9.48
N ALA A 2 -2.95 -2.67 9.13
CA ALA A 2 -3.45 -2.53 7.75
C ALA A 2 -3.89 -1.07 7.46
N LEU A 3 -2.93 -0.17 7.23
CA LEU A 3 -3.21 1.24 6.89
C LEU A 3 -3.97 1.41 5.57
N HIS A 4 -4.05 0.36 4.74
CA HIS A 4 -4.78 0.37 3.47
C HIS A 4 -6.31 0.31 3.62
N TYR A 5 -6.85 0.28 4.85
CA TYR A 5 -8.29 0.45 5.11
C TYR A 5 -8.67 1.88 5.51
N ILE A 6 -7.69 2.74 5.71
CA ILE A 6 -7.88 4.09 6.25
C ILE A 6 -8.12 5.07 5.11
N GLU A 7 -9.25 5.78 5.18
CA GLU A 7 -9.64 6.79 4.19
C GLU A 7 -8.80 8.06 4.36
N ASN A 8 -8.75 8.62 5.56
CA ASN A 8 -7.95 9.81 5.87
C ASN A 8 -6.59 9.42 6.47
N LYS A 9 -5.57 9.26 5.61
CA LYS A 9 -4.21 8.89 6.04
C LYS A 9 -3.50 10.00 6.80
N ASP A 10 -3.70 11.25 6.37
CA ASP A 10 -3.01 12.41 6.96
C ASP A 10 -3.37 12.55 8.45
N GLU A 11 -4.65 12.43 8.79
CA GLU A 11 -5.11 12.47 10.19
C GLU A 11 -4.45 11.38 11.04
N ILE A 12 -4.29 10.18 10.47
CA ILE A 12 -3.68 9.05 11.18
C ILE A 12 -2.19 9.27 11.35
N PHE A 13 -1.48 9.74 10.33
CA PHE A 13 -0.06 10.07 10.44
C PHE A 13 0.19 11.15 11.49
N GLN A 14 -0.62 12.21 11.52
CA GLN A 14 -0.53 13.25 12.56
C GLN A 14 -0.73 12.68 13.98
N LYS A 15 -1.75 11.83 14.18
CA LYS A 15 -2.00 11.20 15.49
C LYS A 15 -0.85 10.29 15.92
N ILE A 16 -0.29 9.51 14.98
CA ILE A 16 0.86 8.66 15.26
C ILE A 16 2.06 9.51 15.67
N HIS A 17 2.38 10.56 14.91
CA HIS A 17 3.47 11.47 15.20
C HIS A 17 3.35 12.08 16.62
N GLN A 18 2.15 12.54 16.99
CA GLN A 18 1.87 13.11 18.33
C GLN A 18 1.97 12.09 19.47
N THR A 19 1.83 10.80 19.18
CA THR A 19 1.87 9.73 20.19
C THR A 19 3.30 9.22 20.42
N LEU A 20 4.18 9.37 19.44
CA LEU A 20 5.56 8.94 19.55
C LEU A 20 6.34 9.85 20.51
N LYS A 21 7.30 9.24 21.21
CA LYS A 21 8.33 10.00 21.93
C LYS A 21 9.25 10.70 20.92
N PRO A 22 10.00 11.73 21.33
CA PRO A 22 11.12 12.24 20.52
C PRO A 22 12.00 11.08 20.04
N ASP A 23 12.43 11.15 18.77
CA ASP A 23 13.21 10.12 18.07
C ASP A 23 12.51 8.74 17.96
N GLY A 24 11.18 8.71 18.12
CA GLY A 24 10.37 7.51 17.95
C GLY A 24 10.26 7.08 16.49
N VAL A 25 10.37 5.77 16.24
CA VAL A 25 10.31 5.19 14.88
C VAL A 25 8.90 4.74 14.54
N PHE A 26 8.42 5.13 13.37
CA PHE A 26 7.20 4.59 12.76
C PHE A 26 7.53 3.68 11.57
N LEU A 27 7.57 2.36 11.82
CA LEU A 27 7.81 1.35 10.80
C LEU A 27 6.48 0.67 10.42
N PHE A 28 6.17 0.62 9.12
CA PHE A 28 4.97 -0.05 8.62
C PHE A 28 5.14 -0.60 7.21
N ASN A 29 4.26 -1.52 6.82
CA ASN A 29 4.10 -1.99 5.46
C ASN A 29 2.66 -1.78 4.98
N ILE A 30 2.49 -1.62 3.67
CA ILE A 30 1.19 -1.51 2.99
C ILE A 30 1.21 -2.30 1.69
N GLU A 31 0.04 -2.66 1.19
CA GLU A 31 -0.08 -3.13 -0.19
C GLU A 31 0.34 -1.99 -1.12
N HIS A 32 1.14 -2.31 -2.13
CA HIS A 32 1.67 -1.31 -3.03
C HIS A 32 0.55 -0.58 -3.80
N PRO A 33 0.63 0.74 -4.04
CA PRO A 33 -0.35 1.47 -4.84
C PRO A 33 -0.65 0.85 -6.21
N ILE A 34 0.35 0.27 -6.90
CA ILE A 34 0.13 -0.48 -8.17
C ILE A 34 -0.76 -1.70 -7.97
N PHE A 35 -0.60 -2.40 -6.85
CA PHE A 35 -1.42 -3.56 -6.52
C PHE A 35 -2.86 -3.13 -6.21
N THR A 36 -3.01 -2.10 -5.37
CA THR A 36 -4.34 -1.63 -4.94
C THR A 36 -5.14 -0.92 -6.04
N SER A 37 -4.48 -0.36 -7.06
CA SER A 37 -5.14 0.18 -8.24
C SER A 37 -5.59 -0.90 -9.24
N GLY A 38 -5.02 -2.10 -9.17
CA GLY A 38 -5.30 -3.17 -10.13
C GLY A 38 -6.77 -3.62 -10.11
N VAL A 39 -7.34 -3.81 -11.31
CA VAL A 39 -8.70 -4.33 -11.46
C VAL A 39 -8.76 -5.75 -10.89
N GLY A 40 -9.65 -6.00 -9.93
CA GLY A 40 -9.77 -7.30 -9.27
C GLY A 40 -8.54 -7.72 -8.43
N GLN A 41 -7.47 -6.92 -8.42
CA GLN A 41 -6.16 -7.27 -7.83
C GLN A 41 -5.60 -8.60 -8.35
N ASP A 42 -5.77 -8.86 -9.64
CA ASP A 42 -5.30 -10.07 -10.31
C ASP A 42 -4.69 -9.76 -11.68
N TRP A 43 -3.95 -10.73 -12.21
CA TRP A 43 -3.42 -10.67 -13.57
C TRP A 43 -4.54 -10.75 -14.59
N ILE A 44 -4.30 -10.15 -15.76
CA ILE A 44 -5.05 -10.53 -16.96
C ILE A 44 -4.34 -11.74 -17.57
N TYR A 45 -5.10 -12.80 -17.81
CA TYR A 45 -4.57 -14.09 -18.27
C TYR A 45 -4.78 -14.26 -19.78
N THR A 46 -3.87 -14.98 -20.44
CA THR A 46 -4.07 -15.45 -21.81
C THR A 46 -5.18 -16.50 -21.88
N ASN A 47 -5.60 -16.85 -23.09
CA ASN A 47 -6.55 -17.94 -23.31
C ASN A 47 -6.07 -19.30 -22.78
N GLU A 48 -4.76 -19.50 -22.62
CA GLU A 48 -4.18 -20.71 -22.00
C GLU A 48 -4.06 -20.61 -20.47
N GLY A 49 -4.58 -19.55 -19.84
CA GLY A 49 -4.55 -19.35 -18.39
C GLY A 49 -3.20 -18.89 -17.85
N LYS A 50 -2.31 -18.34 -18.69
CA LYS A 50 -1.01 -17.81 -18.25
C LYS A 50 -1.13 -16.31 -17.91
N PRO A 51 -0.54 -15.83 -16.80
CA PRO A 51 -0.46 -14.39 -16.53
C PRO A 51 0.18 -13.64 -17.70
N GLN A 52 -0.51 -12.63 -18.24
CA GLN A 52 -0.05 -11.87 -19.40
C GLN A 52 0.46 -10.48 -19.02
N TYR A 53 -0.36 -9.71 -18.29
CA TYR A 53 0.01 -8.38 -17.80
C TYR A 53 -0.79 -7.99 -16.56
N TRP A 54 -0.21 -7.12 -15.74
CA TRP A 54 -0.89 -6.48 -14.61
C TRP A 54 -1.55 -5.21 -15.11
N LEU A 55 -2.89 -5.16 -15.07
CA LEU A 55 -3.61 -3.98 -15.54
C LEU A 55 -3.52 -2.86 -14.48
N LEU A 56 -2.84 -1.77 -14.85
CA LEU A 56 -2.84 -0.54 -14.07
C LEU A 56 -3.93 0.38 -14.59
N ASP A 57 -5.01 0.54 -13.83
CA ASP A 57 -6.10 1.46 -14.14
C ASP A 57 -6.47 2.30 -12.90
N ASN A 58 -6.97 3.50 -13.14
CA ASN A 58 -7.45 4.43 -12.11
C ASN A 58 -6.46 4.72 -10.95
N TYR A 59 -5.15 4.65 -11.21
CA TYR A 59 -4.10 4.86 -10.19
C TYR A 59 -4.17 6.24 -9.52
N PHE A 60 -4.57 7.28 -10.24
CA PHE A 60 -4.65 8.63 -9.64
C PHE A 60 -5.98 8.91 -8.93
N TYR A 61 -6.93 7.97 -8.95
CA TYR A 61 -8.23 8.11 -8.29
C TYR A 61 -8.21 7.44 -6.92
N SER A 62 -7.93 8.23 -5.89
CA SER A 62 -7.86 7.77 -4.49
C SER A 62 -9.25 7.55 -3.92
N GLU A 63 -9.76 6.35 -4.14
CA GLU A 63 -11.12 5.97 -3.76
C GLU A 63 -11.16 4.56 -3.17
N LYS A 64 -12.35 4.17 -2.73
CA LYS A 64 -12.62 2.81 -2.25
C LYS A 64 -12.38 1.79 -3.37
N ARG A 65 -11.78 0.66 -3.01
CA ARG A 65 -11.61 -0.50 -3.87
C ARG A 65 -12.30 -1.68 -3.20
N LYS A 66 -13.34 -2.21 -3.83
CA LYS A 66 -13.97 -3.46 -3.42
C LYS A 66 -13.25 -4.59 -4.14
N THR A 67 -12.64 -5.49 -3.38
CA THR A 67 -11.85 -6.58 -3.94
C THR A 67 -12.19 -7.87 -3.21
N ASN A 68 -12.11 -8.99 -3.91
CA ASN A 68 -12.15 -10.28 -3.27
C ASN A 68 -10.72 -10.65 -2.88
N PHE A 69 -10.43 -10.61 -1.58
CA PHE A 69 -9.12 -10.94 -1.05
C PHE A 69 -9.22 -12.23 -0.25
N LEU A 70 -8.54 -13.29 -0.72
CA LEU A 70 -8.57 -14.63 -0.11
C LEU A 70 -9.99 -15.20 0.09
N GLY A 71 -10.89 -14.95 -0.87
CA GLY A 71 -12.28 -15.42 -0.80
C GLY A 71 -13.22 -14.51 0.00
N CYS A 72 -12.71 -13.41 0.56
CA CYS A 72 -13.51 -12.45 1.33
C CYS A 72 -13.66 -11.12 0.59
N ASP A 73 -14.87 -10.59 0.53
CA ASP A 73 -15.09 -9.24 0.02
C ASP A 73 -14.59 -8.21 1.03
N VAL A 74 -13.55 -7.48 0.64
CA VAL A 74 -12.94 -6.42 1.46
C VAL A 74 -13.03 -5.09 0.73
N THR A 75 -13.24 -4.01 1.49
CA THR A 75 -13.14 -2.65 0.97
C THR A 75 -11.85 -2.04 1.46
N LYS A 76 -10.93 -1.77 0.54
CA LYS A 76 -9.67 -1.07 0.78
C LYS A 76 -9.80 0.39 0.33
N GLN A 77 -8.89 1.23 0.79
CA GLN A 77 -8.75 2.63 0.40
C GLN A 77 -7.49 2.77 -0.43
N HIS A 78 -7.65 3.08 -1.72
CA HIS A 78 -6.51 3.31 -2.60
C HIS A 78 -5.94 4.71 -2.36
N HIS A 79 -4.62 4.77 -2.24
CA HIS A 79 -3.86 6.00 -2.16
C HIS A 79 -2.64 5.87 -3.05
N THR A 80 -2.30 6.94 -3.76
CA THR A 80 -1.06 7.01 -4.53
C THR A 80 0.15 6.99 -3.61
N LEU A 81 1.30 6.58 -4.15
CA LEU A 81 2.57 6.67 -3.43
C LEU A 81 2.85 8.11 -2.95
N THR A 82 2.55 9.11 -3.80
CA THR A 82 2.68 10.53 -3.44
C THR A 82 1.86 10.90 -2.22
N GLN A 83 0.58 10.50 -2.15
CA GLN A 83 -0.26 10.79 -0.97
C GLN A 83 0.29 10.16 0.31
N ILE A 84 0.81 8.95 0.21
CA ILE A 84 1.38 8.24 1.36
C ILE A 84 2.65 8.95 1.84
N LEU A 85 3.62 9.20 0.95
CA LEU A 85 4.92 9.77 1.31
C LEU A 85 4.79 11.24 1.73
N MET A 86 4.00 12.03 1.01
CA MET A 86 3.76 13.43 1.39
C MET A 86 2.95 13.54 2.68
N GLY A 87 2.00 12.64 2.93
CA GLY A 87 1.26 12.61 4.19
C GLY A 87 2.17 12.39 5.39
N LEU A 88 3.19 11.53 5.27
CA LEU A 88 4.21 11.34 6.30
C LEU A 88 5.05 12.60 6.53
N LEU A 89 5.62 13.15 5.45
CA LEU A 89 6.45 14.36 5.51
C LEU A 89 5.69 15.55 6.10
N ASN A 90 4.46 15.79 5.63
CA ASN A 90 3.60 16.87 6.12
C ASN A 90 3.15 16.67 7.57
N SER A 91 3.20 15.44 8.09
CA SER A 91 2.89 15.13 9.50
C SER A 91 4.09 15.29 10.43
N GLY A 92 5.27 15.64 9.89
CA GLY A 92 6.50 15.86 10.67
C GLY A 92 7.47 14.68 10.70
N PHE A 93 7.19 13.59 9.99
CA PHE A 93 8.14 12.47 9.89
C PHE A 93 9.30 12.77 8.94
N GLU A 94 10.45 12.21 9.25
CA GLU A 94 11.57 12.04 8.32
C GLU A 94 11.48 10.65 7.66
N LEU A 95 11.75 10.58 6.36
CA LEU A 95 11.77 9.30 5.64
C LEU A 95 13.20 8.73 5.67
N GLU A 96 13.42 7.71 6.49
CA GLU A 96 14.72 7.03 6.54
C GLU A 96 14.87 5.98 5.43
N VAL A 97 13.85 5.14 5.24
CA VAL A 97 13.89 4.01 4.30
C VAL A 97 12.53 3.82 3.64
N VAL A 98 12.53 3.61 2.33
CA VAL A 98 11.36 3.20 1.54
C VAL A 98 11.79 2.02 0.67
N GLU A 99 11.17 0.85 0.88
CA GLU A 99 11.49 -0.37 0.16
C GLU A 99 10.24 -0.97 -0.50
N GLU A 100 10.37 -1.34 -1.76
CA GLU A 100 9.41 -2.19 -2.45
C GLU A 100 9.83 -3.65 -2.29
N ALA A 101 8.92 -4.51 -1.84
CA ALA A 101 9.23 -5.91 -1.58
C ALA A 101 9.72 -6.62 -2.85
N GLN A 102 10.97 -7.07 -2.83
CA GLN A 102 11.54 -7.89 -3.87
C GLN A 102 11.44 -9.37 -3.49
N HIS A 103 11.21 -10.23 -4.49
CA HIS A 103 11.26 -11.66 -4.25
C HIS A 103 12.69 -12.06 -3.87
N LEU A 104 12.90 -12.61 -2.68
CA LEU A 104 14.21 -13.17 -2.29
C LEU A 104 14.57 -14.31 -3.26
N HIS A 105 15.61 -14.13 -4.07
CA HIS A 105 16.18 -15.21 -4.89
C HIS A 105 17.05 -16.17 -4.05
N PHE A 106 17.41 -15.76 -2.83
CA PHE A 106 18.06 -16.61 -1.83
C PHE A 106 17.40 -16.35 -0.48
N ALA A 107 16.66 -17.32 0.03
CA ALA A 107 16.21 -17.30 1.42
C ALA A 107 17.46 -17.18 2.31
N MET A 108 17.53 -16.13 3.14
CA MET A 108 18.42 -16.15 4.29
C MET A 108 18.02 -17.36 5.13
N LYS A 109 18.84 -18.41 5.08
CA LYS A 109 18.82 -19.45 6.09
C LYS A 109 19.30 -18.78 7.37
N VAL A 110 18.43 -18.77 8.37
CA VAL A 110 18.80 -18.51 9.77
C VAL A 110 19.76 -19.60 10.22
#